data_AF-A0A3N2G5W4-F1
#
_entry.id   AF-A0A3N2G5W4-F1
#
_cell.length_a   1.000
_cell.length_b   1.000
_cell.length_c   1.000
_cell.angle_alpha   90.00
_cell.angle_beta   90.00
_cell.angle_gamma   90.00
#
_symmetry.space_group_name_H-M   'P 1'
#
loop_
_entity.id
_entity.type
_entity.pdbx_description
1 polymer ?
#
loop_
_entity_poly.entity_id
_entity_poly.type
_entity_poly.pdbx_seq_one_letter_code
_entity_poly.pdbx_strand_id
1 'polypeptide(L)'
;MSESALGAHYTDEPWQRLIAAALRAAYAWTVREVRGNAAMREIARMTGVVMEVHGPGRGPVTPAALIESLHTPLRGLLVGIPQEAAELADIVLLNGNGNLTERAYDLVCEHVVPLREAAGAQPWLPTWVTMNSDQIRHRAFTAMIATTDQDEYVASRKFLVEHPAGGEQELVEQRDRIGGVRLAGGSYQTIPEGQVYRDSDHRGWWWPCPDCKWPMAVSGSGTVRCRYRPHSAVFDLLPGTRPKLRRRDDGPRAPLPTARTVDGAKCVDAGVWRFVVVPGISELRIAAAAERAKAKVRLWPLLDRYDLSIEAASEKFTVDVKECLSLSSLINRLRTRPPSARILLPKSFEWQLEPLVDALPGLSVTTEARFLSQIRAAVRKSR
;
A
#
# COMPACT_ATOMS: atom_id res chain seq x y z
N MET A 1 14.49 -17.90 -8.64
CA MET A 1 15.50 -16.83 -8.52
C MET A 1 15.91 -16.76 -7.06
N SER A 2 17.20 -16.90 -6.73
CA SER A 2 17.68 -16.84 -5.35
C SER A 2 17.49 -15.44 -4.75
N GLU A 3 17.40 -15.33 -3.42
CA GLU A 3 17.42 -14.05 -2.69
C GLU A 3 18.61 -13.17 -3.10
N SER A 4 19.70 -13.75 -3.58
CA SER A 4 20.88 -13.02 -4.09
C SER A 4 20.67 -12.32 -5.45
N ALA A 5 19.64 -12.69 -6.24
CA ALA A 5 19.34 -12.06 -7.52
C ALA A 5 18.50 -10.77 -7.37
N LEU A 6 17.86 -10.59 -6.21
CA LEU A 6 17.29 -9.31 -5.77
C LEU A 6 18.31 -8.68 -4.83
N GLY A 7 19.42 -8.20 -5.40
CA GLY A 7 20.42 -7.47 -4.63
C GLY A 7 19.70 -6.48 -3.70
N ALA A 8 20.13 -6.42 -2.44
CA ALA A 8 19.75 -5.33 -1.57
C ALA A 8 20.26 -4.05 -2.24
N HIS A 9 19.43 -3.47 -3.11
CA HIS A 9 19.69 -2.22 -3.79
C HIS A 9 19.51 -1.14 -2.73
N TYR A 10 20.51 -1.03 -1.87
CA TYR A 10 20.73 0.16 -1.08
C TYR A 10 20.95 1.30 -2.07
N THR A 11 20.33 2.42 -1.81
CA THR A 11 20.61 3.64 -2.55
C THR A 11 21.66 4.44 -1.81
N ASP A 12 22.56 5.05 -2.58
CA ASP A 12 23.50 6.04 -2.07
C ASP A 12 22.94 7.47 -2.21
N GLU A 13 21.73 7.63 -2.78
CA GLU A 13 21.07 8.92 -2.91
C GLU A 13 20.71 9.51 -1.54
N PRO A 14 21.29 10.66 -1.15
CA PRO A 14 21.10 11.29 0.15
C PRO A 14 19.62 11.47 0.55
N TRP A 15 18.81 11.99 -0.37
CA TRP A 15 17.40 12.29 -0.09
C TRP A 15 16.56 11.03 0.18
N GLN A 16 16.83 9.91 -0.50
CA GLN A 16 16.09 8.66 -0.28
C GLN A 16 16.42 8.05 1.08
N ARG A 17 17.68 8.13 1.49
CA ARG A 17 18.11 7.72 2.85
C ARG A 17 17.43 8.56 3.92
N LEU A 18 17.33 9.88 3.71
CA LEU A 18 16.61 10.79 4.61
C LEU A 18 15.12 10.45 4.69
N ILE A 19 14.46 10.16 3.57
CA ILE A 19 13.05 9.73 3.55
C ILE A 19 12.86 8.44 4.36
N ALA A 20 13.68 7.41 4.11
CA ALA A 20 13.59 6.15 4.83
C ALA A 20 13.84 6.33 6.34
N ALA A 21 14.85 7.12 6.72
CA ALA A 21 15.15 7.40 8.11
C ALA A 21 14.05 8.19 8.81
N ALA A 22 13.56 9.26 8.17
CA ALA A 22 12.48 10.11 8.65
C ALA A 22 11.20 9.30 8.89
N LEU A 23 10.86 8.43 7.94
CA LEU A 23 9.64 7.63 8.02
C LEU A 23 9.71 6.54 9.11
N ARG A 24 10.87 5.89 9.26
CA ARG A 24 11.11 4.96 10.38
C ARG A 24 11.05 5.64 11.73
N ALA A 25 11.66 6.82 11.87
CA ALA A 25 11.60 7.62 13.09
C ALA A 25 10.17 8.07 13.41
N ALA A 26 9.42 8.53 12.40
CA ALA A 26 8.02 8.94 12.57
C ALA A 26 7.11 7.76 12.96
N TYR A 27 7.31 6.58 12.35
CA TYR A 27 6.59 5.38 12.75
C TYR A 27 6.95 4.96 14.19
N ALA A 28 8.24 4.92 14.53
CA ALA A 28 8.71 4.61 15.87
C ALA A 28 8.09 5.55 16.91
N TRP A 29 8.02 6.84 16.62
CA TRP A 29 7.36 7.84 17.45
C TRP A 29 5.87 7.56 17.65
N THR A 30 5.18 7.15 16.57
CA THR A 30 3.74 6.81 16.61
C THR A 30 3.45 5.65 17.57
N VAL A 31 4.35 4.66 17.67
CA VAL A 31 4.14 3.47 18.51
C VAL A 31 4.94 3.48 19.82
N ARG A 32 5.50 4.63 20.20
CA ARG A 32 6.42 4.76 21.34
C ARG A 32 5.82 4.32 22.67
N GLU A 33 4.53 4.58 22.89
CA GLU A 33 3.85 4.20 24.14
C GLU A 33 3.76 2.67 24.29
N VAL A 34 3.69 1.94 23.17
CA VAL A 34 3.60 0.47 23.14
C VAL A 34 4.99 -0.18 23.11
N ARG A 35 5.96 0.45 22.44
CA ARG A 35 7.30 -0.13 22.21
C ARG A 35 8.37 0.39 23.18
N GLY A 36 8.09 1.46 23.93
CA GLY A 36 8.96 2.08 24.91
C GLY A 36 10.39 2.29 24.38
N ASN A 37 11.36 1.74 25.10
CA ASN A 37 12.79 1.85 24.78
C ASN A 37 13.16 1.37 23.36
N ALA A 38 12.43 0.41 22.80
CA ALA A 38 12.71 -0.07 21.44
C ALA A 38 12.42 1.02 20.38
N ALA A 39 11.35 1.80 20.57
CA ALA A 39 11.05 2.94 19.70
C ALA A 39 12.08 4.05 19.86
N MET A 40 12.48 4.39 21.09
CA MET A 40 13.49 5.43 21.32
C MET A 40 14.86 5.08 20.73
N ARG A 41 15.28 3.82 20.84
CA ARG A 41 16.50 3.33 20.18
C ARG A 41 16.42 3.45 18.66
N GLU A 42 15.27 3.18 18.08
CA GLU A 42 15.06 3.29 16.65
C GLU A 42 15.12 4.76 16.19
N ILE A 43 14.50 5.69 16.93
CA ILE A 43 14.60 7.12 16.66
C ILE A 43 16.06 7.60 16.75
N ALA A 44 16.78 7.17 17.79
CA ALA A 44 18.20 7.50 17.95
C ALA A 44 19.05 6.97 16.78
N ARG A 45 18.79 5.75 16.33
CA ARG A 45 19.46 5.15 15.16
C ARG A 45 19.18 5.94 13.88
N MET A 46 17.92 6.32 13.64
CA MET A 46 17.55 7.12 12.47
C MET A 46 18.12 8.54 12.54
N THR A 47 18.26 9.11 13.74
CA THR A 47 18.99 10.37 13.95
C THR A 47 20.43 10.25 13.47
N GLY A 48 21.11 9.14 13.78
CA GLY A 48 22.46 8.87 13.27
C GLY A 48 22.53 8.83 11.73
N VAL A 49 21.55 8.20 11.07
CA VAL A 49 21.47 8.18 9.60
C VAL A 49 21.28 9.59 9.03
N VAL A 50 20.40 10.39 9.65
CA VAL A 50 20.15 11.77 9.23
C VAL A 50 21.42 12.63 9.39
N MET A 51 22.09 12.53 10.54
CA MET A 51 23.35 13.23 10.81
C MET A 51 24.45 12.85 9.81
N GLU A 52 24.57 11.56 9.47
CA GLU A 52 25.53 11.10 8.47
C GLU A 52 25.29 11.75 7.10
N VAL A 53 24.03 11.87 6.68
CA VAL A 53 23.68 12.45 5.38
C VAL A 53 23.90 13.97 5.35
N HIS A 54 23.53 14.69 6.42
CA HIS A 54 23.75 16.14 6.48
C HIS A 54 25.21 16.53 6.70
N GLY A 55 25.99 15.64 7.30
CA GLY A 55 27.35 15.91 7.77
C GLY A 55 27.39 16.53 9.17
N PRO A 56 28.61 16.64 9.76
CA PRO A 56 28.77 17.07 11.15
C PRO A 56 28.15 18.44 11.45
N GLY A 57 27.35 18.51 12.52
CA GLY A 57 26.74 19.76 13.01
C GLY A 57 25.63 20.34 12.13
N ARG A 58 25.18 19.62 11.09
CA ARG A 58 24.12 20.05 10.17
C ARG A 58 22.86 19.19 10.35
N GLY A 59 21.70 19.79 10.11
CA GLY A 59 20.41 19.11 10.29
C GLY A 59 20.09 18.82 11.76
N PRO A 60 19.08 17.97 12.04
CA PRO A 60 18.73 17.60 13.41
C PRO A 60 19.80 16.66 14.01
N VAL A 61 20.50 17.15 15.04
CA VAL A 61 21.61 16.43 15.70
C VAL A 61 21.18 15.67 16.97
N THR A 62 19.90 15.74 17.33
CA THR A 62 19.33 15.01 18.47
C THR A 62 18.03 14.30 18.08
N PRO A 63 17.64 13.22 18.79
CA PRO A 63 16.35 12.58 18.60
C PRO A 63 15.17 13.57 18.70
N ALA A 64 15.21 14.49 19.67
CA ALA A 64 14.17 15.50 19.84
C ALA A 64 14.07 16.44 18.62
N ALA A 65 15.20 16.97 18.15
CA ALA A 65 15.25 17.85 16.98
C ALA A 65 14.77 17.13 15.70
N LEU A 66 15.07 15.83 15.57
CA LEU A 66 14.54 15.02 14.47
C LEU A 66 13.02 14.96 14.56
N ILE A 67 12.46 14.59 15.72
CA ILE A 67 11.00 14.50 15.91
C ILE A 67 10.31 15.85 15.66
N GLU A 68 10.88 16.97 16.11
CA GLU A 68 10.36 18.32 15.82
C GLU A 68 10.29 18.57 14.31
N SER A 69 11.36 18.23 13.58
CA SER A 69 11.41 18.36 12.13
C SER A 69 10.31 17.55 11.43
N LEU A 70 9.96 16.38 11.96
CA LEU A 70 8.91 15.50 11.39
C LEU A 70 7.48 16.04 11.56
N HIS A 71 7.27 17.06 12.41
CA HIS A 71 6.01 17.80 12.53
C HIS A 71 5.93 18.99 11.56
N THR A 72 6.97 19.24 10.77
CA THR A 72 7.02 20.29 9.75
C THR A 72 7.18 19.68 8.35
N PRO A 73 6.98 20.47 7.27
CA PRO A 73 7.20 19.98 5.92
C PRO A 73 8.64 19.46 5.72
N LEU A 74 8.77 18.30 5.08
CA LEU A 74 10.05 17.59 4.88
C LEU A 74 11.13 18.41 4.16
N ARG A 75 10.78 19.49 3.45
CA ARG A 75 11.75 20.41 2.82
C ARG A 75 12.84 20.91 3.75
N GLY A 76 12.56 21.03 5.06
CA GLY A 76 13.56 21.44 6.04
C GLY A 76 14.58 20.34 6.38
N LEU A 77 14.25 19.09 6.08
CA LEU A 77 15.07 17.91 6.33
C LEU A 77 15.76 17.42 5.04
N LEU A 78 15.11 17.49 3.89
CA LEU A 78 15.61 16.89 2.65
C LEU A 78 16.77 17.70 2.05
N VAL A 79 17.79 16.98 1.59
CA VAL A 79 18.97 17.54 0.89
C VAL A 79 19.12 16.85 -0.45
N GLY A 80 19.35 17.63 -1.51
CA GLY A 80 19.59 17.10 -2.86
C GLY A 80 18.38 16.41 -3.48
N ILE A 81 17.17 16.84 -3.12
CA ILE A 81 15.94 16.27 -3.69
C ILE A 81 15.82 16.66 -5.18
N PRO A 82 15.65 15.70 -6.09
CA PRO A 82 15.48 16.00 -7.51
C PRO A 82 14.09 16.59 -7.76
N GLN A 83 13.92 17.34 -8.85
CA GLN A 83 12.66 18.04 -9.16
C GLN A 83 11.48 17.06 -9.25
N GLU A 84 11.73 15.85 -9.72
CA GLU A 84 10.74 14.79 -9.85
C GLU A 84 10.19 14.33 -8.48
N ALA A 85 10.96 14.45 -7.40
CA ALA A 85 10.51 14.09 -6.05
C ALA A 85 10.08 15.30 -5.22
N ALA A 86 9.98 16.50 -5.82
CA ALA A 86 9.64 17.74 -5.11
C ALA A 86 8.30 17.69 -4.37
N GLU A 87 7.36 16.84 -4.81
CA GLU A 87 6.07 16.61 -4.13
C GLU A 87 6.23 16.14 -2.67
N LEU A 88 7.35 15.50 -2.34
CA LEU A 88 7.65 15.03 -0.99
C LEU A 88 8.01 16.17 -0.04
N ALA A 89 8.53 17.28 -0.56
CA ALA A 89 9.08 18.38 0.22
C ALA A 89 8.01 19.06 1.11
N ASP A 90 6.75 19.04 0.67
CA ASP A 90 5.63 19.67 1.39
C ASP A 90 4.86 18.70 2.29
N ILE A 91 5.33 17.47 2.44
CA ILE A 91 4.69 16.47 3.29
C ILE A 91 5.14 16.66 4.73
N VAL A 92 4.17 16.65 5.65
CA VAL A 92 4.40 16.53 7.09
C VAL A 92 4.19 15.07 7.49
N LEU A 93 5.15 14.46 8.19
CA LEU A 93 5.07 13.05 8.55
C LEU A 93 4.25 12.81 9.82
N LEU A 94 4.34 13.68 10.82
CA LEU A 94 3.61 13.57 12.09
C LEU A 94 2.54 14.66 12.20
N ASN A 95 1.31 14.27 12.54
CA ASN A 95 0.27 15.22 12.92
C ASN A 95 0.51 15.75 14.34
N GLY A 96 -0.31 16.73 14.78
CA GLY A 96 -0.18 17.33 16.12
C GLY A 96 -0.34 16.35 17.30
N ASN A 97 -0.84 15.13 17.06
CA ASN A 97 -0.93 14.08 18.07
C ASN A 97 0.27 13.12 18.05
N GLY A 98 1.29 13.39 17.23
CA GLY A 98 2.46 12.54 17.06
C GLY A 98 2.16 11.22 16.32
N ASN A 99 1.07 11.17 15.55
CA ASN A 99 0.75 10.02 14.71
C ASN A 99 1.15 10.30 13.26
N LEU A 100 1.56 9.24 12.55
CA LEU A 100 1.80 9.32 11.10
C LEU A 100 0.59 9.88 10.35
N THR A 101 0.87 10.85 9.47
CA THR A 101 -0.11 11.38 8.54
C THR A 101 -0.42 10.38 7.44
N GLU A 102 -1.52 10.63 6.75
CA GLU A 102 -2.04 9.67 5.77
C GLU A 102 -1.24 9.75 4.46
N ARG A 103 -0.66 10.93 4.18
CA ARG A 103 0.35 11.12 3.12
C ARG A 103 1.61 10.28 3.38
N ALA A 104 1.97 10.06 4.65
CA ALA A 104 3.10 9.20 4.98
C ALA A 104 2.82 7.72 4.64
N TYR A 105 1.58 7.25 4.87
CA TYR A 105 1.17 5.87 4.58
C TYR A 105 0.97 5.56 3.10
N ASP A 106 0.56 6.54 2.29
CA ASP A 106 0.17 6.27 0.90
C ASP A 106 1.10 6.84 -0.17
N LEU A 107 1.84 7.93 0.11
CA LEU A 107 2.75 8.56 -0.83
C LEU A 107 4.23 8.36 -0.45
N VAL A 108 4.61 8.72 0.78
CA VAL A 108 6.03 8.64 1.20
C VAL A 108 6.56 7.20 1.17
N CYS A 109 5.71 6.23 1.50
CA CYS A 109 6.05 4.81 1.45
C CYS A 109 6.47 4.32 0.04
N GLU A 110 6.04 5.00 -1.03
CA GLU A 110 6.40 4.64 -2.40
C GLU A 110 7.88 4.96 -2.73
N HIS A 111 8.52 5.81 -1.91
CA HIS A 111 9.91 6.25 -2.09
C HIS A 111 10.88 5.60 -1.09
N VAL A 112 10.39 4.68 -0.24
CA VAL A 112 11.22 4.03 0.75
C VAL A 112 12.18 3.05 0.11
N VAL A 113 13.41 3.07 0.62
CA VAL A 113 14.52 2.22 0.24
C VAL A 113 15.06 1.52 1.48
N PRO A 114 15.61 0.30 1.37
CA PRO A 114 16.37 -0.31 2.45
C PRO A 114 17.56 0.57 2.84
N LEU A 115 17.77 0.74 4.14
CA LEU A 115 18.98 1.36 4.70
C LEU A 115 20.03 0.27 4.97
N ARG A 116 21.33 0.58 4.78
CA ARG A 116 22.45 -0.35 5.02
C ARG A 116 22.47 -0.89 6.46
N GLU A 117 23.12 -2.05 6.68
CA GLU A 117 23.05 -2.91 7.88
C GLU A 117 23.19 -2.22 9.25
N ALA A 118 23.96 -1.13 9.38
CA ALA A 118 24.03 -0.33 10.62
C ALA A 118 22.66 0.20 11.08
N ALA A 119 21.71 0.30 10.14
CA ALA A 119 20.34 0.73 10.34
C ALA A 119 19.34 -0.45 10.44
N GLY A 120 19.76 -1.71 10.65
CA GLY A 120 18.94 -2.93 10.48
C GLY A 120 17.44 -2.88 10.87
N ALA A 121 16.62 -3.57 10.08
CA ALA A 121 15.17 -3.64 10.25
C ALA A 121 14.79 -4.35 11.56
N GLN A 122 13.94 -3.71 12.36
CA GLN A 122 13.39 -4.34 13.57
C GLN A 122 12.12 -5.14 13.21
N PRO A 123 11.87 -6.31 13.82
CA PRO A 123 10.70 -7.14 13.50
C PRO A 123 9.34 -6.45 13.68
N TRP A 124 9.28 -5.42 14.53
CA TRP A 124 8.06 -4.67 14.80
C TRP A 124 7.84 -3.48 13.84
N LEU A 125 8.83 -3.15 13.01
CA LEU A 125 8.67 -2.15 11.96
C LEU A 125 7.89 -2.76 10.79
N PRO A 126 6.90 -2.04 10.24
CA PRO A 126 6.21 -2.46 9.04
C PRO A 126 7.17 -2.66 7.88
N THR A 127 6.86 -3.57 6.95
CA THR A 127 7.77 -3.83 5.82
C THR A 127 7.97 -2.60 4.94
N TRP A 128 6.95 -1.75 4.79
CA TRP A 128 6.99 -0.53 3.98
C TRP A 128 7.89 0.58 4.52
N VAL A 129 8.44 0.47 5.74
CA VAL A 129 9.46 1.40 6.24
C VAL A 129 10.88 0.88 6.05
N THR A 130 11.06 -0.36 5.61
CA THR A 130 12.38 -1.00 5.45
C THR A 130 12.61 -1.65 4.09
N MET A 131 11.56 -1.80 3.29
CA MET A 131 11.56 -2.44 1.98
C MET A 131 10.86 -1.54 0.97
N ASN A 132 11.34 -1.54 -0.27
CA ASN A 132 10.62 -0.89 -1.36
C ASN A 132 9.43 -1.75 -1.84
N SER A 133 8.57 -1.16 -2.68
CA SER A 133 7.36 -1.84 -3.18
C SER A 133 7.64 -3.16 -3.90
N ASP A 134 8.76 -3.26 -4.60
CA ASP A 134 9.09 -4.45 -5.40
C ASP A 134 9.55 -5.60 -4.52
N GLN A 135 10.35 -5.31 -3.49
CA GLN A 135 10.76 -6.30 -2.50
C GLN A 135 9.56 -6.82 -1.71
N ILE A 136 8.62 -5.94 -1.35
CA ILE A 136 7.39 -6.33 -0.65
C ILE A 136 6.54 -7.25 -1.51
N ARG A 137 6.29 -6.86 -2.78
CA ARG A 137 5.55 -7.71 -3.73
C ARG A 137 6.24 -9.04 -3.94
N HIS A 138 7.54 -9.04 -4.20
CA HIS A 138 8.30 -10.26 -4.40
C HIS A 138 8.17 -11.19 -3.20
N ARG A 139 8.42 -10.68 -1.98
CA ARG A 139 8.30 -11.46 -0.74
C ARG A 139 6.90 -12.01 -0.52
N ALA A 140 5.86 -11.23 -0.82
CA ALA A 140 4.48 -11.69 -0.73
C ALA A 140 4.17 -12.82 -1.72
N PHE A 141 4.75 -12.75 -2.93
CA PHE A 141 4.51 -13.71 -4.00
C PHE A 141 5.46 -14.91 -3.99
N THR A 142 6.56 -14.89 -3.24
CA THR A 142 7.55 -15.98 -3.20
C THR A 142 6.90 -17.34 -2.94
N ALA A 143 6.00 -17.43 -1.96
CA ALA A 143 5.31 -18.68 -1.64
C ALA A 143 4.27 -19.08 -2.70
N MET A 144 3.66 -18.11 -3.39
CA MET A 144 2.65 -18.34 -4.43
C MET A 144 3.28 -18.85 -5.74
N ILE A 145 4.49 -18.41 -6.05
CA ILE A 145 5.20 -18.75 -7.30
C ILE A 145 5.97 -20.07 -7.18
N ALA A 146 6.23 -20.56 -5.96
CA ALA A 146 7.07 -21.72 -5.71
C ALA A 146 6.60 -23.01 -6.41
N THR A 147 5.30 -23.18 -6.63
CA THR A 147 4.75 -24.38 -7.29
C THR A 147 4.74 -24.27 -8.81
N THR A 148 4.99 -23.07 -9.36
CA THR A 148 4.86 -22.72 -10.79
C THR A 148 3.48 -22.96 -11.39
N ASP A 149 2.49 -23.27 -10.55
CA ASP A 149 1.11 -23.52 -10.96
C ASP A 149 0.33 -22.19 -11.05
N GLN A 150 -0.26 -21.95 -12.23
CA GLN A 150 -0.97 -20.72 -12.52
C GLN A 150 -2.28 -20.58 -11.72
N ASP A 151 -3.01 -21.68 -11.51
CA ASP A 151 -4.30 -21.66 -10.83
C ASP A 151 -4.11 -21.52 -9.32
N GLU A 152 -3.10 -22.18 -8.75
CA GLU A 152 -2.70 -21.97 -7.34
C GLU A 152 -2.22 -20.53 -7.11
N TYR A 153 -1.43 -19.96 -8.03
CA TYR A 153 -1.01 -18.56 -7.95
C TYR A 153 -2.21 -17.60 -7.93
N VAL A 154 -3.15 -17.78 -8.86
CA VAL A 154 -4.36 -16.96 -8.96
C VAL A 154 -5.23 -17.12 -7.72
N ALA A 155 -5.47 -18.34 -7.25
CA ALA A 155 -6.23 -18.60 -6.03
C ALA A 155 -5.58 -17.91 -4.83
N SER A 156 -4.25 -18.00 -4.70
CA SER A 156 -3.50 -17.43 -3.58
C SER A 156 -3.51 -15.90 -3.56
N ARG A 157 -3.24 -15.24 -4.70
CA ARG A 157 -3.28 -13.79 -4.79
C ARG A 157 -4.70 -13.26 -4.60
N LYS A 158 -5.69 -13.90 -5.23
CA LYS A 158 -7.10 -13.53 -5.07
C LYS A 158 -7.55 -13.64 -3.62
N PHE A 159 -7.18 -14.73 -2.92
CA PHE A 159 -7.48 -14.87 -1.50
C PHE A 159 -6.92 -13.72 -0.66
N LEU A 160 -5.64 -13.36 -0.87
CA LEU A 160 -5.00 -12.27 -0.14
C LEU A 160 -5.67 -10.91 -0.39
N VAL A 161 -6.11 -10.65 -1.62
CA VAL A 161 -6.81 -9.42 -2.02
C VAL A 161 -8.22 -9.37 -1.44
N GLU A 162 -8.94 -10.49 -1.45
CA GLU A 162 -10.34 -10.56 -1.01
C GLU A 162 -10.51 -10.69 0.50
N HIS A 163 -9.48 -11.19 1.21
CA HIS A 163 -9.49 -11.47 2.65
C HIS A 163 -8.32 -10.81 3.42
N PRO A 164 -8.01 -9.52 3.22
CA PRO A 164 -6.81 -8.90 3.81
C PRO A 164 -6.89 -8.72 5.33
N ALA A 165 -8.04 -8.98 5.94
CA ALA A 165 -8.22 -9.04 7.39
C ALA A 165 -9.45 -9.89 7.75
N GLY A 166 -9.41 -10.51 8.93
CA GLY A 166 -10.47 -11.39 9.43
C GLY A 166 -10.14 -11.99 10.79
N GLY A 167 -11.04 -12.82 11.30
CA GLY A 167 -10.71 -13.68 12.44
C GLY A 167 -9.73 -14.76 12.00
N GLU A 168 -8.76 -15.12 12.83
CA GLU A 168 -7.72 -16.11 12.46
C GLU A 168 -8.32 -17.45 12.02
N GLN A 169 -9.31 -17.96 12.78
CA GLN A 169 -10.03 -19.18 12.42
C GLN A 169 -10.84 -19.03 11.11
N GLU A 170 -11.53 -17.91 10.95
CA GLU A 170 -12.30 -17.60 9.72
C GLU A 170 -11.39 -17.60 8.48
N LEU A 171 -10.21 -16.98 8.59
CA LEU A 171 -9.23 -16.93 7.50
C LEU A 171 -8.71 -18.33 7.14
N VAL A 172 -8.45 -19.18 8.14
CA VAL A 172 -8.05 -20.58 7.92
C VAL A 172 -9.17 -21.36 7.22
N GLU A 173 -10.40 -21.27 7.71
CA GLU A 173 -11.57 -21.95 7.12
C GLU A 173 -11.84 -21.50 5.68
N GLN A 174 -11.73 -20.19 5.40
CA GLN A 174 -11.92 -19.64 4.06
C GLN A 174 -10.82 -20.13 3.11
N ARG A 175 -9.56 -20.14 3.56
CA ARG A 175 -8.43 -20.66 2.80
C ARG A 175 -8.63 -22.15 2.45
N ASP A 176 -8.97 -22.95 3.45
CA ASP A 176 -9.11 -24.39 3.30
C ASP A 176 -10.30 -24.75 2.38
N ARG A 177 -11.38 -23.95 2.42
CA ARG A 177 -12.53 -24.09 1.52
C ARG A 177 -12.19 -23.80 0.06
N ILE A 178 -11.32 -22.83 -0.22
CA ILE A 178 -10.92 -22.48 -1.58
C ILE A 178 -9.98 -23.55 -2.16
N GLY A 179 -9.09 -24.11 -1.33
CA GLY A 179 -8.08 -25.07 -1.77
C GLY A 179 -6.98 -24.41 -2.63
N GLY A 180 -5.81 -25.03 -2.73
CA GLY A 180 -4.70 -24.53 -3.58
C GLY A 180 -4.07 -23.20 -3.16
N VAL A 181 -4.51 -22.59 -2.04
CA VAL A 181 -3.96 -21.32 -1.55
C VAL A 181 -2.63 -21.55 -0.81
N ARG A 182 -1.60 -20.83 -1.23
CA ARG A 182 -0.24 -20.80 -0.67
C ARG A 182 0.13 -19.38 -0.31
N LEU A 183 0.32 -19.12 0.99
CA LEU A 183 0.74 -17.81 1.49
C LEU A 183 2.08 -17.95 2.20
N ALA A 184 2.87 -16.87 2.19
CA ALA A 184 4.10 -16.83 2.95
C ALA A 184 3.80 -16.97 4.46
N GLY A 185 4.70 -17.63 5.20
CA GLY A 185 4.60 -17.69 6.66
C GLY A 185 4.53 -16.29 7.27
N GLY A 186 3.60 -16.07 8.20
CA GLY A 186 3.41 -14.76 8.81
C GLY A 186 2.75 -13.70 7.91
N SER A 187 2.04 -14.11 6.84
CA SER A 187 1.31 -13.18 5.95
C SER A 187 0.25 -12.34 6.68
N TYR A 188 -0.24 -12.82 7.82
CA TYR A 188 -1.19 -12.12 8.68
C TYR A 188 -0.56 -11.83 10.05
N GLN A 189 -0.75 -10.62 10.54
CA GLN A 189 -0.29 -10.14 11.84
C GLN A 189 -1.46 -9.57 12.65
N THR A 190 -1.20 -9.25 13.92
CA THR A 190 -2.17 -8.56 14.77
C THR A 190 -2.54 -7.20 14.18
N ILE A 191 -3.81 -6.80 14.30
CA ILE A 191 -4.28 -5.48 13.87
C ILE A 191 -3.48 -4.38 14.58
N PRO A 192 -2.87 -3.42 13.86
CA PRO A 192 -2.07 -2.39 14.51
C PRO A 192 -2.92 -1.46 15.37
N GLU A 193 -2.35 -0.97 16.48
CA GLU A 193 -3.09 -0.20 17.50
C GLU A 193 -3.81 1.03 16.94
N GLY A 194 -3.21 1.73 15.97
CA GLY A 194 -3.86 2.88 15.30
C GLY A 194 -5.07 2.51 14.42
N GLN A 195 -5.46 1.24 14.35
CA GLN A 195 -6.69 0.73 13.70
C GLN A 195 -7.65 0.10 14.73
N VAL A 196 -7.31 0.18 16.02
CA VAL A 196 -8.09 -0.35 17.13
C VAL A 196 -8.74 0.80 17.89
N TYR A 197 -10.06 0.73 18.06
CA TYR A 197 -10.78 1.53 19.04
C TYR A 197 -10.95 0.72 20.32
N ARG A 198 -10.66 1.31 21.48
CA ARG A 198 -10.93 0.70 22.79
C ARG A 198 -12.09 1.42 23.45
N ASP A 199 -13.12 0.66 23.84
CA ASP A 199 -14.23 1.22 24.62
C ASP A 199 -13.85 1.42 26.10
N SER A 200 -14.80 1.89 26.91
CA SER A 200 -14.62 2.12 28.35
C SER A 200 -14.27 0.85 29.13
N ASP A 201 -14.63 -0.32 28.61
CA ASP A 201 -14.35 -1.63 29.22
C ASP A 201 -13.04 -2.23 28.67
N HIS A 202 -12.24 -1.41 27.98
CA HIS A 202 -11.01 -1.79 27.27
C HIS A 202 -11.21 -2.85 26.17
N ARG A 203 -12.45 -3.10 25.71
CA ARG A 203 -12.70 -4.01 24.59
C ARG A 203 -12.27 -3.35 23.29
N GLY A 204 -11.50 -4.09 22.50
CA GLY A 204 -10.99 -3.65 21.21
C GLY A 204 -11.97 -3.90 20.07
N TRP A 205 -12.19 -2.88 19.26
CA TRP A 205 -13.02 -2.91 18.05
C TRP A 205 -12.26 -2.40 16.84
N TRP A 206 -12.58 -2.96 15.68
CA TRP A 206 -12.07 -2.51 14.39
C TRP A 206 -13.15 -2.58 13.31
N TRP A 207 -12.90 -1.91 12.19
CA TRP A 207 -13.82 -1.87 11.05
C TRP A 207 -13.09 -2.14 9.74
N PRO A 208 -13.58 -3.08 8.91
CA PRO A 208 -13.03 -3.27 7.57
C PRO A 208 -13.39 -2.07 6.69
N CYS A 209 -12.45 -1.63 5.86
CA CYS A 209 -12.74 -0.67 4.81
C CYS A 209 -13.78 -1.25 3.81
N PRO A 210 -14.82 -0.51 3.40
CA PRO A 210 -15.79 -1.01 2.42
C PRO A 210 -15.18 -1.38 1.07
N ASP A 211 -14.09 -0.72 0.66
CA ASP A 211 -13.44 -0.94 -0.63
C ASP A 211 -12.39 -2.06 -0.57
N CYS A 212 -11.44 -1.97 0.36
CA CYS A 212 -10.32 -2.92 0.44
C CYS A 212 -10.34 -3.87 1.63
N LYS A 213 -11.37 -3.82 2.49
CA LYS A 213 -11.58 -4.69 3.68
C LYS A 213 -10.48 -4.66 4.75
N TRP A 214 -9.34 -4.03 4.51
CA TRP A 214 -8.28 -3.85 5.50
C TRP A 214 -8.75 -2.93 6.65
N PRO A 215 -8.24 -3.08 7.89
CA PRO A 215 -8.73 -2.32 9.04
C PRO A 215 -8.56 -0.81 8.84
N MET A 216 -9.62 -0.05 9.04
CA MET A 216 -9.59 1.41 8.97
C MET A 216 -8.85 2.01 10.16
N ALA A 217 -8.17 3.14 9.93
CA ALA A 217 -7.52 3.89 10.99
C ALA A 217 -8.57 4.59 11.87
N VAL A 218 -8.29 4.61 13.17
CA VAL A 218 -9.11 5.31 14.18
C VAL A 218 -8.29 6.50 14.69
N SER A 219 -8.85 7.70 14.56
CA SER A 219 -8.24 8.93 15.07
C SER A 219 -8.71 9.24 16.49
N GLY A 220 -7.92 10.00 17.25
CA GLY A 220 -8.29 10.46 18.59
C GLY A 220 -9.54 11.37 18.61
N SER A 221 -9.90 11.99 17.49
CA SER A 221 -11.14 12.77 17.35
C SER A 221 -12.38 11.91 17.05
N GLY A 222 -12.26 10.58 17.07
CA GLY A 222 -13.37 9.67 16.76
C GLY A 222 -13.69 9.57 15.28
N THR A 223 -12.79 9.99 14.38
CA THR A 223 -12.95 9.76 12.94
C THR A 223 -12.33 8.41 12.55
N VAL A 224 -13.05 7.62 11.75
CA VAL A 224 -12.63 6.31 11.24
C VAL A 224 -12.59 6.34 9.71
N ARG A 225 -11.47 5.96 9.09
CA ARG A 225 -11.31 5.99 7.62
C ARG A 225 -10.22 5.04 7.12
N CYS A 226 -10.27 4.69 5.84
CA CYS A 226 -9.16 3.99 5.20
C CYS A 226 -7.92 4.89 5.12
N ARG A 227 -6.73 4.30 5.31
CA ARG A 227 -5.45 5.02 5.14
C ARG A 227 -5.12 5.31 3.68
N TYR A 228 -5.68 4.55 2.75
CA TYR A 228 -5.52 4.79 1.32
C TYR A 228 -6.47 5.89 0.89
N ARG A 229 -5.96 7.11 0.64
CA ARG A 229 -6.79 8.30 0.38
C ARG A 229 -7.82 8.15 -0.75
N PRO A 230 -7.54 7.42 -1.85
CA PRO A 230 -8.56 7.21 -2.88
C PRO A 230 -9.82 6.49 -2.38
N HIS A 231 -9.74 5.71 -1.30
CA HIS A 231 -10.92 5.24 -0.57
C HIS A 231 -11.46 6.36 0.33
N SER A 232 -12.29 7.21 -0.27
CA SER A 232 -12.72 8.50 0.28
C SER A 232 -13.74 8.44 1.41
N ALA A 233 -14.26 7.26 1.78
CA ALA A 233 -15.27 7.15 2.81
C ALA A 233 -14.71 7.56 4.19
N VAL A 234 -15.39 8.50 4.86
CA VAL A 234 -15.05 8.98 6.20
C VAL A 234 -16.23 8.78 7.14
N PHE A 235 -15.95 8.24 8.32
CA PHE A 235 -16.97 7.93 9.31
C PHE A 235 -16.70 8.64 10.63
N ASP A 236 -17.76 9.11 11.28
CA ASP A 236 -17.77 9.47 12.69
C ASP A 236 -18.07 8.22 13.53
N LEU A 237 -17.27 8.02 14.57
CA LEU A 237 -17.48 6.99 15.57
C LEU A 237 -18.59 7.41 16.52
N LEU A 238 -19.55 6.51 16.72
CA LEU A 238 -20.60 6.61 17.71
C LEU A 238 -20.31 5.58 18.83
N PRO A 239 -19.86 6.03 20.02
CA PRO A 239 -19.63 5.15 21.16
C PRO A 239 -20.90 4.40 21.58
N GLY A 240 -20.72 3.23 22.20
CA GLY A 240 -21.79 2.39 22.72
C GLY A 240 -21.25 1.00 23.06
N THR A 241 -22.12 0.12 23.58
CA THR A 241 -21.77 -1.27 23.92
C THR A 241 -21.20 -2.04 22.72
N ARG A 242 -21.74 -1.75 21.54
CA ARG A 242 -21.12 -2.06 20.25
C ARG A 242 -21.01 -0.75 19.46
N PRO A 243 -19.79 -0.18 19.32
CA PRO A 243 -19.63 1.10 18.66
C PRO A 243 -20.09 1.04 17.20
N LYS A 244 -20.68 2.12 16.72
CA LYS A 244 -21.23 2.22 15.37
C LYS A 244 -20.52 3.32 14.59
N LEU A 245 -20.65 3.28 13.28
CA LEU A 245 -20.14 4.31 12.39
C LEU A 245 -21.31 5.05 11.75
N ARG A 246 -21.20 6.38 11.72
CA ARG A 246 -22.04 7.26 10.91
C ARG A 246 -21.18 7.81 9.79
N ARG A 247 -21.61 7.64 8.55
CA ARG A 247 -20.91 8.23 7.41
C ARG A 247 -21.00 9.75 7.46
N ARG A 248 -19.88 10.44 7.22
CA ARG A 248 -19.80 11.91 7.22
C ARG A 248 -20.08 12.50 5.84
N ASP A 249 -19.74 11.79 4.76
CA ASP A 249 -19.92 12.24 3.39
C ASP A 249 -21.20 11.70 2.75
N ASP A 250 -21.81 12.51 1.87
CA ASP A 250 -23.02 12.15 1.08
C ASP A 250 -22.69 11.28 -0.15
N GLY A 251 -21.54 10.59 -0.14
CA GLY A 251 -21.09 9.76 -1.25
C GLY A 251 -22.02 8.56 -1.55
N PRO A 252 -21.77 7.82 -2.66
CA PRO A 252 -22.62 6.72 -3.08
C PRO A 252 -22.84 5.73 -1.94
N ARG A 253 -24.09 5.32 -1.66
CA ARG A 253 -24.45 4.39 -0.56
C ARG A 253 -23.57 3.13 -0.61
N ALA A 254 -22.50 3.11 0.18
CA ALA A 254 -21.75 1.91 0.50
C ALA A 254 -22.35 1.29 1.77
N PRO A 255 -22.34 -0.04 1.92
CA PRO A 255 -22.69 -0.68 3.18
C PRO A 255 -21.87 -0.08 4.32
N LEU A 256 -22.53 0.31 5.40
CA LEU A 256 -21.83 0.76 6.60
C LEU A 256 -21.02 -0.43 7.16
N PRO A 257 -19.70 -0.28 7.36
CA PRO A 257 -18.90 -1.37 7.89
C PRO A 257 -19.30 -1.66 9.34
N THR A 258 -19.45 -2.93 9.64
CA THR A 258 -19.87 -3.41 10.96
C THR A 258 -18.66 -3.53 11.88
N ALA A 259 -18.80 -3.09 13.13
CA ALA A 259 -17.77 -3.26 14.16
C ALA A 259 -17.48 -4.75 14.41
N ARG A 260 -16.20 -5.12 14.38
CA ARG A 260 -15.68 -6.45 14.68
C ARG A 260 -14.79 -6.38 15.91
N THR A 261 -14.79 -7.44 16.71
CA THR A 261 -13.87 -7.55 17.86
C THR A 261 -12.44 -7.73 17.38
N VAL A 262 -11.48 -7.18 18.13
CA VAL A 262 -10.05 -7.34 17.85
C VAL A 262 -9.51 -8.69 18.32
N ASP A 263 -10.17 -9.33 19.29
CA ASP A 263 -9.74 -10.64 19.79
C ASP A 263 -9.73 -11.69 18.66
N GLY A 264 -8.61 -12.40 18.54
CA GLY A 264 -8.34 -13.33 17.44
C GLY A 264 -8.28 -12.73 16.03
N ALA A 265 -8.38 -11.40 15.88
CA ALA A 265 -8.40 -10.75 14.57
C ALA A 265 -6.98 -10.51 14.05
N LYS A 266 -6.80 -10.74 12.75
CA LYS A 266 -5.55 -10.55 12.03
C LYS A 266 -5.76 -9.75 10.76
N CYS A 267 -4.70 -9.10 10.28
CA CYS A 267 -4.66 -8.45 8.98
C CYS A 267 -3.30 -8.63 8.31
N VAL A 268 -3.24 -8.49 6.99
CA VAL A 268 -1.98 -8.47 6.26
C VAL A 268 -1.12 -7.27 6.66
N ASP A 269 0.19 -7.37 6.45
CA ASP A 269 1.10 -6.24 6.67
C ASP A 269 0.73 -5.02 5.83
N ALA A 270 0.94 -3.82 6.37
CA ALA A 270 0.59 -2.57 5.70
C ALA A 270 1.29 -2.41 4.33
N GLY A 271 2.50 -2.95 4.16
CA GLY A 271 3.18 -2.99 2.86
C GLY A 271 2.47 -3.92 1.89
N VAL A 272 2.10 -5.13 2.34
CA VAL A 272 1.33 -6.09 1.53
C VAL A 272 -0.04 -5.51 1.17
N TRP A 273 -0.71 -4.86 2.13
CA TRP A 273 -1.96 -4.16 1.87
C TRP A 273 -1.80 -3.08 0.79
N ARG A 274 -0.84 -2.16 0.94
CA ARG A 274 -0.66 -1.05 0.00
C ARG A 274 -0.21 -1.51 -1.39
N PHE A 275 0.70 -2.49 -1.49
CA PHE A 275 1.37 -2.83 -2.74
C PHE A 275 0.88 -4.12 -3.40
N VAL A 276 0.02 -4.90 -2.73
CA VAL A 276 -0.61 -6.11 -3.28
C VAL A 276 -2.12 -6.01 -3.24
N VAL A 277 -2.71 -5.75 -2.07
CA VAL A 277 -4.18 -5.77 -1.91
C VAL A 277 -4.83 -4.61 -2.66
N VAL A 278 -4.38 -3.37 -2.43
CA VAL A 278 -4.99 -2.18 -3.04
C VAL A 278 -5.00 -2.25 -4.58
N PRO A 279 -3.85 -2.48 -5.26
CA PRO A 279 -3.85 -2.69 -6.72
C PRO A 279 -4.70 -3.89 -7.14
N GLY A 280 -4.64 -4.99 -6.39
CA GLY A 280 -5.43 -6.19 -6.63
C GLY A 280 -6.94 -5.95 -6.63
N ILE A 281 -7.44 -5.05 -5.79
CA ILE A 281 -8.86 -4.66 -5.78
C ILE A 281 -9.24 -4.00 -7.11
N SER A 282 -8.41 -3.10 -7.64
CA SER A 282 -8.62 -2.50 -8.95
C SER A 282 -8.61 -3.55 -10.06
N GLU A 283 -7.63 -4.48 -10.06
CA GLU A 283 -7.52 -5.56 -11.03
C GLU A 283 -8.76 -6.46 -11.04
N LEU A 284 -9.20 -6.95 -9.87
CA LEU A 284 -10.39 -7.79 -9.73
C LEU A 284 -11.68 -7.06 -10.15
N ARG A 285 -11.79 -5.76 -9.83
CA ARG A 285 -12.94 -4.93 -10.20
C ARG A 285 -13.03 -4.73 -11.71
N ILE A 286 -11.89 -4.50 -12.37
CA ILE A 286 -11.80 -4.35 -13.84
C ILE A 286 -12.12 -5.68 -14.52
N ALA A 287 -11.57 -6.79 -14.00
CA ALA A 287 -11.90 -8.14 -14.48
C ALA A 287 -13.41 -8.42 -14.42
N ALA A 288 -14.04 -8.20 -13.26
CA ALA A 288 -15.48 -8.39 -13.09
C ALA A 288 -16.31 -7.48 -14.02
N ALA A 289 -15.84 -6.26 -14.30
CA ALA A 289 -16.51 -5.36 -15.25
C ALA A 289 -16.43 -5.88 -16.69
N ALA A 290 -15.27 -6.42 -17.11
CA ALA A 290 -15.09 -7.03 -18.42
C ALA A 290 -15.90 -8.33 -18.58
N GLU A 291 -15.95 -9.18 -17.55
CA GLU A 291 -16.78 -10.40 -17.54
C GLU A 291 -18.27 -10.06 -17.64
N ARG A 292 -18.74 -9.02 -16.93
CA ARG A 292 -20.13 -8.52 -17.08
C ARG A 292 -20.42 -8.03 -18.50
N ALA A 293 -19.40 -7.50 -19.18
CA ALA A 293 -19.47 -7.13 -20.60
C ALA A 293 -19.39 -8.35 -21.54
N LYS A 294 -19.35 -9.59 -21.02
CA LYS A 294 -19.26 -10.86 -21.75
C LYS A 294 -17.91 -11.12 -22.43
N ALA A 295 -16.85 -10.47 -21.98
CA ALA A 295 -15.49 -10.84 -22.36
C ALA A 295 -14.98 -12.00 -21.51
N LYS A 296 -14.06 -12.82 -22.06
CA LYS A 296 -13.31 -13.81 -21.27
C LYS A 296 -12.12 -13.11 -20.63
N VAL A 297 -11.87 -13.36 -19.35
CA VAL A 297 -10.79 -12.72 -18.59
C VAL A 297 -9.88 -13.77 -17.99
N ARG A 298 -8.57 -13.52 -18.02
CA ARG A 298 -7.57 -14.26 -17.25
C ARG A 298 -6.80 -13.29 -16.37
N LEU A 299 -6.75 -13.59 -15.08
CA LEU A 299 -6.01 -12.84 -14.07
C LEU A 299 -4.54 -13.30 -14.03
N TRP A 300 -3.64 -12.34 -13.93
CA TRP A 300 -2.20 -12.50 -13.71
C TRP A 300 -1.51 -13.58 -14.56
N PRO A 301 -1.64 -13.56 -15.90
CA PRO A 301 -1.09 -14.62 -16.74
C PRO A 301 0.43 -14.74 -16.61
N LEU A 302 0.92 -15.98 -16.75
CA LEU A 302 2.35 -16.30 -16.70
C LEU A 302 2.97 -15.90 -15.35
N LEU A 303 2.27 -16.21 -14.25
CA LEU A 303 2.68 -15.90 -12.88
C LEU A 303 3.00 -14.41 -12.70
N ASP A 304 2.05 -13.55 -13.09
CA ASP A 304 2.12 -12.09 -12.93
C ASP A 304 3.05 -11.35 -13.90
N ARG A 305 3.15 -11.83 -15.15
CA ARG A 305 3.85 -11.06 -16.18
C ARG A 305 3.13 -9.74 -16.51
N TYR A 306 1.81 -9.75 -16.40
CA TYR A 306 0.93 -8.58 -16.50
C TYR A 306 -0.40 -8.93 -15.82
N ASP A 307 -1.22 -7.93 -15.51
CA ASP A 307 -2.37 -8.15 -14.62
C ASP A 307 -3.57 -8.82 -15.28
N LEU A 308 -3.92 -8.46 -16.53
CA LEU A 308 -5.12 -8.96 -17.20
C LEU A 308 -4.87 -9.33 -18.67
N SER A 309 -5.36 -10.50 -19.08
CA SER A 309 -5.62 -10.84 -20.49
C SER A 309 -7.13 -10.91 -20.71
N ILE A 310 -7.65 -10.16 -21.67
CA ILE A 310 -9.08 -10.07 -21.97
C ILE A 310 -9.29 -10.42 -23.44
N GLU A 311 -10.18 -11.37 -23.70
CA GLU A 311 -10.62 -11.75 -25.04
C GLU A 311 -12.09 -11.30 -25.21
N ALA A 312 -12.30 -10.34 -26.12
CA ALA A 312 -13.61 -9.80 -26.45
C ALA A 312 -13.86 -10.03 -27.94
N ALA A 313 -14.61 -11.09 -28.26
CA ALA A 313 -14.77 -11.59 -29.62
C ALA A 313 -13.42 -11.93 -30.28
N SER A 314 -13.07 -11.28 -31.40
CA SER A 314 -11.78 -11.45 -32.09
C SER A 314 -10.67 -10.55 -31.54
N GLU A 315 -11.00 -9.60 -30.66
CA GLU A 315 -10.02 -8.68 -30.09
C GLU A 315 -9.43 -9.24 -28.79
N LYS A 316 -8.11 -9.14 -28.66
CA LYS A 316 -7.37 -9.51 -27.45
C LYS A 316 -6.68 -8.28 -26.87
N PHE A 317 -6.87 -8.09 -25.57
CA PHE A 317 -6.25 -7.03 -24.80
C PHE A 317 -5.38 -7.62 -23.71
N THR A 318 -4.16 -7.12 -23.58
CA THR A 318 -3.29 -7.41 -22.43
C THR A 318 -2.94 -6.11 -21.76
N VAL A 319 -3.23 -6.00 -20.47
CA VAL A 319 -3.02 -4.77 -19.70
C VAL A 319 -2.34 -5.05 -18.36
N ASP A 320 -1.65 -4.03 -17.89
CA ASP A 320 -0.96 -3.99 -16.60
C ASP A 320 -1.43 -2.72 -15.86
N VAL A 321 -2.06 -2.91 -14.72
CA VAL A 321 -2.75 -1.89 -13.92
C VAL A 321 -1.73 -1.16 -13.06
N LYS A 322 -1.68 0.16 -13.17
CA LYS A 322 -0.75 0.99 -12.38
C LYS A 322 -1.48 1.92 -11.43
N GLU A 323 -1.42 1.57 -10.14
CA GLU A 323 -2.02 2.30 -9.03
C GLU A 323 -0.95 2.93 -8.12
N CYS A 324 -0.35 4.02 -8.60
CA CYS A 324 0.78 4.72 -7.98
C CYS A 324 0.45 6.20 -7.77
N LEU A 325 0.58 6.69 -6.54
CA LEU A 325 0.30 8.10 -6.23
C LEU A 325 1.39 9.04 -6.73
N SER A 326 2.65 8.63 -6.61
CA SER A 326 3.79 9.40 -7.14
C SER A 326 3.96 9.20 -8.64
N LEU A 327 3.52 10.18 -9.44
CA LEU A 327 3.70 10.15 -10.89
C LEU A 327 5.19 10.00 -11.28
N SER A 328 6.09 10.67 -10.57
CA SER A 328 7.53 10.56 -10.82
C SER A 328 8.08 9.17 -10.51
N SER A 329 7.66 8.55 -9.41
CA SER A 329 8.02 7.17 -9.09
C SER A 329 7.47 6.19 -10.11
N LEU A 330 6.28 6.43 -10.67
CA LEU A 330 5.73 5.65 -11.76
C LEU A 330 6.58 5.79 -13.03
N ILE A 331 6.87 7.02 -13.45
CA ILE A 331 7.70 7.31 -14.64
C ILE A 331 9.07 6.64 -14.51
N ASN A 332 9.76 6.80 -13.38
CA ASN A 332 11.09 6.22 -13.18
C ASN A 332 11.08 4.69 -13.22
N ARG A 333 10.05 4.06 -12.62
CA ARG A 333 9.87 2.60 -12.69
C ARG A 333 9.62 2.12 -14.12
N LEU A 334 8.83 2.84 -14.90
CA LEU A 334 8.53 2.46 -16.29
C LEU A 334 9.73 2.67 -17.23
N ARG A 335 10.60 3.65 -16.95
CA ARG A 335 11.88 3.82 -17.69
C ARG A 335 12.84 2.68 -17.43
N THR A 336 12.96 2.26 -16.17
CA THR A 336 13.93 1.22 -15.76
C THR A 336 13.42 -0.19 -16.03
N ARG A 337 12.10 -0.38 -16.07
CA ARG A 337 11.44 -1.65 -16.39
C ARG A 337 10.28 -1.44 -17.36
N PRO A 338 10.55 -1.51 -18.66
CA PRO A 338 9.50 -1.40 -19.68
C PRO A 338 8.41 -2.46 -19.46
N PRO A 339 7.12 -2.08 -19.55
CA PRO A 339 6.03 -3.01 -19.33
C PRO A 339 5.89 -3.99 -20.50
N SER A 340 5.47 -5.22 -20.21
CA SER A 340 5.16 -6.23 -21.24
C SER A 340 3.72 -6.16 -21.77
N ALA A 341 2.93 -5.20 -21.30
CA ALA A 341 1.54 -5.01 -21.65
C ALA A 341 1.21 -3.51 -21.69
N ARG A 342 0.02 -3.17 -22.19
CA ARG A 342 -0.47 -1.80 -22.19
C ARG A 342 -0.74 -1.33 -20.76
N ILE A 343 -0.25 -0.17 -20.38
CA ILE A 343 -0.51 0.41 -19.06
C ILE A 343 -1.97 0.82 -18.95
N LEU A 344 -2.62 0.41 -17.87
CA LEU A 344 -3.98 0.74 -17.53
C LEU A 344 -4.01 1.55 -16.22
N LEU A 345 -4.44 2.81 -16.32
CA LEU A 345 -4.65 3.67 -15.16
C LEU A 345 -6.07 3.44 -14.61
N PRO A 346 -6.23 2.98 -13.36
CA PRO A 346 -7.54 2.79 -12.74
C PRO A 346 -8.25 4.13 -12.54
N LYS A 347 -9.56 4.09 -12.31
CA LYS A 347 -10.42 5.28 -12.20
C LYS A 347 -9.86 6.42 -11.33
N SER A 348 -9.24 6.09 -10.19
CA SER A 348 -8.69 7.09 -9.26
C SER A 348 -7.40 7.78 -9.75
N PHE A 349 -6.83 7.31 -10.87
CA PHE A 349 -5.53 7.71 -11.42
C PHE A 349 -5.60 8.12 -12.89
N GLU A 350 -6.79 8.24 -13.47
CA GLU A 350 -6.94 8.66 -14.87
C GLU A 350 -6.32 10.04 -15.15
N TRP A 351 -6.23 10.90 -14.13
CA TRP A 351 -5.58 12.21 -14.19
C TRP A 351 -4.09 12.14 -14.56
N GLN A 352 -3.44 10.99 -14.37
CA GLN A 352 -2.02 10.79 -14.72
C GLN A 352 -1.80 10.53 -16.21
N LEU A 353 -2.85 10.35 -17.02
CA LEU A 353 -2.71 9.93 -18.42
C LEU A 353 -1.84 10.88 -19.23
N GLU A 354 -2.21 12.17 -19.29
CA GLU A 354 -1.52 13.14 -20.15
C GLU A 354 -0.06 13.35 -19.70
N PRO A 355 0.22 13.64 -18.41
CA PRO A 355 1.60 13.78 -17.95
C PRO A 355 2.47 12.53 -18.18
N LEU A 356 1.88 11.33 -18.07
CA LEU A 356 2.61 10.09 -18.28
C LEU A 356 2.96 9.87 -19.76
N VAL A 357 2.03 10.16 -20.67
CA VAL A 357 2.27 10.06 -22.12
C VAL A 357 3.30 11.09 -22.58
N ASP A 358 3.24 12.31 -22.05
CA ASP A 358 4.21 13.37 -22.35
C ASP A 358 5.62 13.00 -21.87
N ALA A 359 5.72 12.41 -20.67
CA ALA A 359 7.00 12.02 -20.10
C ALA A 359 7.62 10.74 -20.73
N LEU A 360 6.79 9.90 -21.36
CA LEU A 360 7.16 8.61 -21.97
C LEU A 360 6.50 8.44 -23.34
N PRO A 361 6.88 9.26 -24.35
CA PRO A 361 6.30 9.17 -25.68
C PRO A 361 6.65 7.81 -26.30
N GLY A 362 5.62 7.05 -26.66
CA GLY A 362 5.73 5.68 -27.20
C GLY A 362 5.24 4.58 -26.26
N LEU A 363 4.97 4.89 -24.99
CA LEU A 363 4.32 3.94 -24.09
C LEU A 363 2.82 3.82 -24.43
N SER A 364 2.34 2.59 -24.57
CA SER A 364 0.89 2.35 -24.73
C SER A 364 0.21 2.49 -23.38
N VAL A 365 -0.54 3.58 -23.19
CA VAL A 365 -1.26 3.90 -21.95
C VAL A 365 -2.76 4.07 -22.24
N THR A 366 -3.61 3.70 -21.29
CA THR A 366 -5.04 3.98 -21.33
C THR A 366 -5.61 4.15 -19.94
N THR A 367 -6.83 4.67 -19.88
CA THR A 367 -7.62 4.73 -18.65
C THR A 367 -8.62 3.58 -18.60
N GLU A 368 -9.06 3.27 -17.39
CA GLU A 368 -10.11 2.30 -17.13
C GLU A 368 -11.40 2.59 -17.90
N ALA A 369 -11.87 3.84 -17.87
CA ALA A 369 -13.10 4.23 -18.55
C ALA A 369 -13.02 4.00 -20.08
N ARG A 370 -11.87 4.35 -20.68
CA ARG A 370 -11.61 4.12 -22.11
C ARG A 370 -11.50 2.64 -22.41
N PHE A 371 -10.78 1.89 -21.58
CA PHE A 371 -10.56 0.46 -21.76
C PHE A 371 -11.84 -0.37 -21.70
N LEU A 372 -12.68 -0.16 -20.68
CA LEU A 372 -13.98 -0.85 -20.57
C LEU A 372 -14.94 -0.47 -21.69
N SER A 373 -14.80 0.73 -22.27
CA SER A 373 -15.57 1.13 -23.45
C SER A 373 -15.10 0.42 -24.72
N GLN A 374 -13.80 0.21 -24.88
CA GLN A 374 -13.23 -0.60 -25.97
C GLN A 374 -13.72 -2.05 -25.92
N ILE A 375 -13.70 -2.68 -24.75
CA ILE A 375 -14.21 -4.05 -24.56
C ILE A 375 -15.68 -4.16 -24.95
N ARG A 376 -16.52 -3.24 -24.46
CA ARG A 376 -17.96 -3.24 -24.80
C ARG A 376 -18.20 -3.04 -26.30
N ALA A 377 -17.39 -2.22 -26.96
CA ALA A 377 -17.48 -2.03 -28.41
C ALA A 377 -17.08 -3.31 -29.18
N ALA A 378 -16.00 -3.97 -28.78
CA ALA A 378 -15.54 -5.22 -29.39
C ALA A 378 -16.60 -6.33 -29.28
N VAL A 379 -17.21 -6.51 -28.10
CA VAL A 379 -18.28 -7.50 -27.90
C VAL A 379 -19.54 -7.16 -28.71
N ARG A 380 -19.84 -5.87 -28.94
CA ARG A 380 -21.00 -5.46 -29.74
C ARG A 380 -20.81 -5.71 -31.23
N LYS A 381 -19.59 -5.52 -31.76
CA LYS A 381 -19.29 -5.74 -33.18
C LYS A 381 -19.41 -7.21 -33.62
N SER A 382 -19.36 -8.15 -32.68
CA SER A 382 -19.45 -9.58 -32.95
C SER A 382 -20.86 -10.15 -32.80
N ARG A 383 -21.85 -9.30 -32.49
CA ARG A 383 -23.28 -9.64 -32.49
C ARG A 383 -23.90 -9.08 -33.74
#